data_AF-Q8VXE2-F1
#
_entry.id   AF-Q8VXE2-F1
#
_cell.length_a   1.000
_cell.length_b   1.000
_cell.length_c   1.000
_cell.angle_alpha   90.00
_cell.angle_beta   90.00
_cell.angle_gamma   90.00
#
_symmetry.space_group_name_H-M   'P 1'
#
loop_
_entity.id
_entity.type
_entity.pdbx_description
1 polymer ?
#
loop_
_entity_poly.entity_id
_entity_poly.type
_entity_poly.pdbx_seq_one_letter_code
_entity_poly.pdbx_strand_id
1 'polypeptide(L)'
;SDSGKDAGRLSAAWQLYKAQEDLVKVAKEFGVKLTMFHGRGGTVGRGGGPTHLAILSQPPDTIHGSLRVTVQGEVIEQSFGEEHLCFRTLQRYTAATLEHSMCPPASPEPEWRELLDEMAVAATKEYRSIVFHEPRFVEYFRLATPELEYGRMNIGSRPSKRKPSGGIESLRAIPWIFAWTQTRFHLPVWLGFGAAFKHVIDKDIKNLLMLQEMYTRWPFFRVTIYLVEMVFAQGDPGIAALYDKLLVSEDLWPFGEQLRNNYNETKNLLLQVAGHKDLLEGNPYLRQRLRLRDSYITTLNACQAYTLKRIRDPSYQVPVRPPIAKEIMEGSVSSANQLVKLNPTSEYAPGLEDTLILTMKGIAA
;
A
#
# COMPACT_ATOMS: atom_id res chain seq x y z
N SER A 1 1.59 -7.48 -5.42
CA SER A 1 0.59 -6.41 -5.66
C SER A 1 -0.41 -6.74 -6.75
N ASP A 2 -0.01 -7.40 -7.83
CA ASP A 2 -0.90 -7.71 -8.95
C ASP A 2 -2.11 -8.56 -8.55
N SER A 3 -1.91 -9.68 -7.85
CA SER A 3 -3.02 -10.52 -7.35
C SER A 3 -3.92 -9.78 -6.36
N GLY A 4 -3.34 -8.90 -5.53
CA GLY A 4 -4.11 -8.07 -4.59
C GLY A 4 -4.99 -7.03 -5.28
N LYS A 5 -4.64 -6.59 -6.49
CA LYS A 5 -5.49 -5.71 -7.32
C LYS A 5 -6.68 -6.47 -7.91
N ASP A 6 -6.58 -7.78 -8.10
CA ASP A 6 -7.64 -8.59 -8.71
C ASP A 6 -8.71 -9.03 -7.69
N ALA A 7 -8.27 -9.43 -6.50
CA ALA A 7 -9.14 -10.11 -5.53
C ALA A 7 -9.03 -9.57 -4.09
N GLY A 8 -8.33 -8.46 -3.87
CA GLY A 8 -8.03 -7.97 -2.53
C GLY A 8 -6.83 -8.68 -1.90
N ARG A 9 -6.22 -8.03 -0.91
CA ARG A 9 -4.91 -8.43 -0.39
C ARG A 9 -4.95 -9.71 0.45
N LEU A 10 -5.99 -9.91 1.26
CA LEU A 10 -6.13 -11.12 2.09
C LEU A 10 -6.20 -12.38 1.21
N SER A 11 -7.12 -12.41 0.26
CA SER A 11 -7.32 -13.53 -0.67
C SER A 11 -6.08 -13.79 -1.51
N ALA A 12 -5.42 -12.73 -1.98
CA ALA A 12 -4.17 -12.85 -2.72
C ALA A 12 -3.06 -13.49 -1.86
N ALA A 13 -2.90 -13.07 -0.60
CA ALA A 13 -1.89 -13.64 0.30
C ALA A 13 -2.16 -15.11 0.58
N TRP A 14 -3.43 -15.47 0.87
CA TRP A 14 -3.80 -16.85 1.16
C TRP A 14 -3.63 -17.77 -0.05
N GLN A 15 -4.09 -17.34 -1.23
CA GLN A 15 -3.92 -18.11 -2.45
C GLN A 15 -2.46 -18.26 -2.85
N LEU A 16 -1.61 -17.25 -2.61
CA LEU A 16 -0.16 -17.35 -2.82
C LEU A 16 0.51 -18.34 -1.86
N TYR A 17 0.03 -18.46 -0.61
CA TYR A 17 0.54 -19.45 0.34
C TYR A 17 0.25 -20.87 -0.18
N LYS A 18 -1.02 -21.17 -0.49
CA LYS A 18 -1.44 -22.48 -1.02
C LYS A 18 -0.74 -22.84 -2.33
N ALA A 19 -0.66 -21.89 -3.27
CA ALA A 19 0.01 -22.12 -4.55
C ALA A 19 1.49 -22.48 -4.38
N GLN A 20 2.19 -21.87 -3.42
CA GLN A 20 3.58 -22.21 -3.13
C GLN A 20 3.71 -23.62 -2.53
N GLU A 21 2.81 -24.01 -1.61
CA GLU A 21 2.79 -25.37 -1.07
C GLU A 21 2.59 -26.42 -2.17
N ASP A 22 1.65 -26.19 -3.08
CA ASP A 22 1.36 -27.15 -4.15
C ASP A 22 2.48 -27.22 -5.19
N LEU A 23 3.08 -26.08 -5.55
CA LEU A 23 4.25 -26.05 -6.44
C LEU A 23 5.45 -26.80 -5.86
N VAL A 24 5.67 -26.71 -4.55
CA VAL A 24 6.75 -27.45 -3.87
C VAL A 24 6.50 -28.95 -3.91
N LYS A 25 5.26 -29.41 -3.66
CA LYS A 25 4.91 -30.83 -3.74
C LYS A 25 5.21 -31.39 -5.13
N VAL A 26 4.77 -30.69 -6.18
CA VAL A 26 5.02 -31.10 -7.58
C VAL A 26 6.52 -31.07 -7.89
N ALA A 27 7.23 -30.00 -7.51
CA ALA A 27 8.68 -29.94 -7.76
C ALA A 27 9.43 -31.10 -7.09
N LYS A 28 9.04 -31.49 -5.88
CA LYS A 28 9.60 -32.62 -5.15
C LYS A 28 9.32 -33.95 -5.82
N GLU A 29 8.10 -34.17 -6.33
CA GLU A 29 7.72 -35.36 -7.09
C GLU A 29 8.62 -35.58 -8.31
N PHE A 30 8.97 -34.50 -9.01
CA PHE A 30 9.79 -34.55 -10.23
C PHE A 30 11.29 -34.33 -9.98
N GLY A 31 11.75 -34.23 -8.73
CA GLY A 31 13.16 -33.99 -8.40
C GLY A 31 13.71 -32.65 -8.89
N VAL A 32 12.84 -31.64 -9.05
CA VAL A 32 13.21 -30.29 -9.53
C VAL A 32 13.50 -29.38 -8.34
N LYS A 33 14.65 -28.70 -8.36
CA LYS A 33 14.94 -27.61 -7.42
C LYS A 33 14.21 -26.34 -7.83
N LEU A 34 13.09 -26.05 -7.17
CA LEU A 34 12.28 -24.87 -7.39
C LEU A 34 12.87 -23.64 -6.66
N THR A 35 12.93 -22.49 -7.34
CA THR A 35 13.27 -21.19 -6.74
C THR A 35 12.11 -20.22 -6.95
N MET A 36 11.50 -19.77 -5.86
CA MET A 36 10.48 -18.73 -5.91
C MET A 36 11.11 -17.35 -6.13
N PHE A 37 10.62 -16.61 -7.12
CA PHE A 37 10.97 -15.19 -7.29
C PHE A 37 9.87 -14.30 -6.73
N HIS A 38 10.11 -13.71 -5.55
CA HIS A 38 9.15 -12.83 -4.91
C HIS A 38 9.15 -11.44 -5.56
N GLY A 39 8.01 -11.12 -6.17
CA GLY A 39 7.73 -9.81 -6.76
C GLY A 39 7.45 -8.70 -5.73
N ARG A 40 7.05 -7.53 -6.22
CA ARG A 40 6.81 -6.34 -5.39
C ARG A 40 5.56 -6.39 -4.50
N GLY A 41 5.61 -5.64 -3.40
CA GLY A 41 4.48 -5.38 -2.50
C GLY A 41 4.08 -6.51 -1.55
N GLY A 42 4.82 -7.63 -1.57
CA GLY A 42 4.75 -8.66 -0.52
C GLY A 42 5.44 -8.22 0.77
N THR A 43 5.22 -8.97 1.85
CA THR A 43 5.87 -8.78 3.16
C THR A 43 7.40 -8.89 3.08
N VAL A 44 7.91 -9.76 2.20
CA VAL A 44 9.35 -10.02 2.02
C VAL A 44 10.09 -8.82 1.40
N GLY A 45 9.50 -8.16 0.40
CA GLY A 45 10.17 -7.13 -0.41
C GLY A 45 10.04 -5.69 0.08
N ARG A 46 9.32 -5.43 1.17
CA ARG A 46 9.01 -4.06 1.60
C ARG A 46 9.87 -3.48 2.72
N GLY A 47 10.76 -4.24 3.35
CA GLY A 47 11.73 -3.75 4.36
C GLY A 47 11.15 -2.96 5.56
N GLY A 48 9.85 -2.69 5.60
CA GLY A 48 9.12 -1.96 6.64
C GLY A 48 8.41 -2.88 7.62
N GLY A 49 8.16 -4.13 7.23
CA GLY A 49 7.94 -5.24 8.16
C GLY A 49 9.25 -5.91 8.54
N PRO A 50 9.27 -6.79 9.56
CA PRO A 50 10.45 -7.61 9.83
C PRO A 50 10.64 -8.58 8.65
N THR A 51 11.37 -8.16 7.59
CA THR A 51 11.67 -8.99 6.41
C THR A 51 12.23 -10.35 6.83
N HIS A 52 12.98 -10.38 7.93
CA HIS A 52 13.42 -11.60 8.58
C HIS A 52 12.25 -12.54 8.88
N LEU A 53 11.24 -12.09 9.65
CA LEU A 53 10.06 -12.89 9.96
C LEU A 53 9.23 -13.23 8.72
N ALA A 54 9.18 -12.33 7.73
CA ALA A 54 8.47 -12.59 6.48
C ALA A 54 9.08 -13.75 5.67
N ILE A 55 10.41 -13.89 5.69
CA ILE A 55 11.12 -15.03 5.10
C ILE A 55 10.83 -16.29 5.92
N LEU A 56 10.94 -16.22 7.25
CA LEU A 56 10.62 -17.35 8.13
C LEU A 56 9.15 -17.82 8.03
N SER A 57 8.25 -16.93 7.58
CA SER A 57 6.83 -17.23 7.41
C SER A 57 6.46 -17.89 6.09
N GLN A 58 7.40 -18.06 5.15
CA GLN A 58 7.10 -18.75 3.90
C GLN A 58 6.69 -20.21 4.19
N PRO A 59 5.84 -20.83 3.35
CA PRO A 59 5.46 -22.22 3.56
C PRO A 59 6.69 -23.15 3.68
N PRO A 60 6.58 -24.27 4.40
CA PRO A 60 7.67 -25.25 4.51
C PRO A 60 8.21 -25.65 3.13
N ASP A 61 9.52 -25.93 3.06
CA ASP A 61 10.18 -26.45 1.86
C ASP A 61 10.14 -25.53 0.60
N THR A 62 9.79 -24.24 0.75
CA THR A 62 9.71 -23.30 -0.38
C THR A 62 11.02 -22.58 -0.73
N ILE A 63 12.01 -22.57 0.17
CA ILE A 63 13.24 -21.77 0.01
C ILE A 63 14.47 -22.63 -0.30
N HIS A 64 14.74 -23.69 0.47
CA HIS A 64 15.86 -24.62 0.28
C HIS A 64 17.20 -23.96 -0.15
N GLY A 65 17.61 -22.94 0.59
CA GLY A 65 18.84 -22.19 0.38
C GLY A 65 18.88 -21.29 -0.87
N SER A 66 17.76 -21.11 -1.58
CA SER A 66 17.67 -20.30 -2.79
C SER A 66 16.53 -19.29 -2.69
N LEU A 67 16.87 -18.06 -2.31
CA LEU A 67 15.92 -16.96 -2.19
C LEU A 67 16.18 -15.91 -3.28
N ARG A 68 15.12 -15.53 -4.03
CA ARG A 68 15.16 -14.39 -4.94
C ARG A 68 14.05 -13.40 -4.60
N VAL A 69 14.42 -12.16 -4.26
CA VAL A 69 13.48 -11.11 -3.82
C VAL A 69 13.69 -9.85 -4.63
N THR A 70 12.60 -9.20 -5.00
CA THR A 70 12.63 -7.85 -5.56
C THR A 70 12.86 -6.82 -4.45
N VAL A 71 13.98 -6.09 -4.51
CA VAL A 71 14.14 -4.85 -3.73
C VAL A 71 13.39 -3.74 -4.45
N GLN A 72 12.41 -3.16 -3.79
CA GLN A 72 11.64 -2.05 -4.36
C GLN A 72 12.43 -0.74 -4.30
N GLY A 73 12.30 0.09 -5.34
CA GLY A 73 12.99 1.39 -5.41
C GLY A 73 12.66 2.30 -4.23
N GLU A 74 11.42 2.28 -3.74
CA GLU A 74 11.01 3.07 -2.55
C GLU A 74 11.70 2.63 -1.23
N VAL A 75 12.40 1.49 -1.20
CA VAL A 75 13.07 0.95 0.00
C VAL A 75 14.58 0.79 -0.20
N ILE A 76 15.11 1.16 -1.37
CA ILE A 76 16.53 0.96 -1.70
C ILE A 76 17.43 1.76 -0.75
N GLU A 77 17.08 3.02 -0.49
CA GLU A 77 17.82 3.92 0.39
C GLU A 77 17.82 3.42 1.83
N GLN A 78 16.64 3.05 2.35
CA GLN A 78 16.55 2.50 3.71
C GLN A 78 17.34 1.20 3.88
N SER A 79 17.46 0.41 2.82
CA SER A 79 18.09 -0.91 2.87
C SER A 79 19.61 -0.85 2.69
N PHE A 80 20.10 0.08 1.86
CA PHE A 80 21.47 0.07 1.36
C PHE A 80 22.17 1.44 1.34
N GLY A 81 21.48 2.53 1.68
CA GLY A 81 22.04 3.89 1.63
C GLY A 81 23.04 4.22 2.75
N GLU A 82 23.01 3.48 3.86
CA GLU A 82 23.94 3.62 4.97
C GLU A 82 24.66 2.30 5.23
N GLU A 83 25.96 2.36 5.54
CA GLU A 83 26.86 1.19 5.63
C GLU A 83 26.37 0.13 6.62
N HIS A 84 26.04 0.53 7.84
CA HIS A 84 25.57 -0.40 8.88
C HIS A 84 24.20 -0.99 8.54
N LEU A 85 23.30 -0.19 7.94
CA LEU A 85 22.00 -0.67 7.49
C LEU A 85 22.13 -1.65 6.32
N CYS A 86 23.04 -1.38 5.37
CA CYS A 86 23.39 -2.29 4.28
C CYS A 86 23.86 -3.64 4.84
N PHE A 87 24.83 -3.62 5.76
CA PHE A 87 25.32 -4.83 6.42
C PHE A 87 24.18 -5.61 7.09
N ARG A 88 23.35 -4.94 7.90
CA ARG A 88 22.19 -5.56 8.56
C ARG A 88 21.17 -6.10 7.55
N THR A 89 21.07 -5.51 6.38
CA THR A 89 20.21 -5.99 5.28
C THR A 89 20.72 -7.30 4.73
N LEU A 90 21.99 -7.37 4.38
CA LEU A 90 22.59 -8.61 3.90
C LEU A 90 22.53 -9.70 4.99
N GLN A 91 22.85 -9.36 6.23
CA GLN A 91 22.78 -10.27 7.38
C GLN A 91 21.40 -10.90 7.55
N ARG A 92 20.31 -10.10 7.55
CA ARG A 92 18.97 -10.62 7.80
C ARG A 92 18.46 -11.54 6.67
N TYR A 93 18.80 -11.22 5.41
CA TYR A 93 18.44 -12.08 4.27
C TYR A 93 19.15 -13.43 4.37
N THR A 94 20.47 -13.41 4.63
CA THR A 94 21.26 -14.64 4.79
C THR A 94 20.76 -15.49 5.96
N ALA A 95 20.59 -14.89 7.14
CA ALA A 95 20.18 -15.59 8.35
C ALA A 95 18.78 -16.23 8.19
N ALA A 96 17.78 -15.46 7.76
CA ALA A 96 16.41 -15.97 7.66
C ALA A 96 16.26 -17.03 6.55
N THR A 97 17.01 -16.91 5.45
CA THR A 97 17.04 -17.92 4.38
C THR A 97 17.63 -19.23 4.90
N LEU A 98 18.73 -19.15 5.63
CA LEU A 98 19.40 -20.31 6.23
C LEU A 98 18.52 -20.98 7.27
N GLU A 99 17.97 -20.20 8.21
CA GLU A 99 17.10 -20.69 9.27
C GLU A 99 15.84 -21.36 8.71
N HIS A 100 15.11 -20.72 7.79
CA HIS A 100 13.93 -21.34 7.18
C HIS A 100 14.24 -22.67 6.48
N SER A 101 15.40 -22.76 5.83
CA SER A 101 15.81 -23.97 5.12
C SER A 101 16.16 -25.15 6.03
N MET A 102 16.48 -24.89 7.31
CA MET A 102 16.85 -25.93 8.29
C MET A 102 15.74 -26.16 9.33
N CYS A 103 14.96 -25.12 9.63
CA CYS A 103 13.93 -25.07 10.65
C CYS A 103 12.65 -24.46 10.03
N PRO A 104 11.95 -25.18 9.14
CA PRO A 104 10.74 -24.66 8.51
C PRO A 104 9.65 -24.41 9.56
N PRO A 105 8.75 -23.42 9.34
CA PRO A 105 7.64 -23.18 10.24
C PRO A 105 6.68 -24.37 10.29
N ALA A 106 5.92 -24.50 11.38
CA ALA A 106 4.87 -25.50 11.46
C ALA A 106 3.82 -25.28 10.35
N SER A 107 3.25 -26.38 9.87
CA SER A 107 2.08 -26.32 8.99
C SER A 107 0.90 -25.73 9.76
N PRO A 108 0.03 -24.92 9.12
CA PRO A 108 -1.17 -24.43 9.78
C PRO A 108 -2.14 -25.56 10.10
N GLU A 109 -2.81 -25.44 11.24
CA GLU A 109 -3.87 -26.35 11.68
C GLU A 109 -5.03 -26.38 10.65
N PRO A 110 -5.74 -27.50 10.49
CA PRO A 110 -6.85 -27.63 9.53
C PRO A 110 -7.90 -26.53 9.67
N GLU A 111 -8.32 -26.22 10.90
CA GLU A 111 -9.29 -25.18 11.22
C GLU A 111 -8.83 -23.77 10.78
N TRP A 112 -7.51 -23.49 10.83
CA TRP A 112 -6.97 -22.21 10.36
C TRP A 112 -7.03 -22.09 8.84
N ARG A 113 -6.85 -23.21 8.12
CA ARG A 113 -6.99 -23.26 6.66
C ARG A 113 -8.44 -23.05 6.26
N GLU A 114 -9.37 -23.77 6.90
CA GLU A 114 -10.80 -23.65 6.65
C GLU A 114 -11.30 -22.22 6.90
N LEU A 115 -10.86 -21.60 8.01
CA LEU A 115 -11.21 -20.23 8.33
C LEU A 115 -10.69 -19.25 7.26
N LEU A 116 -9.45 -19.39 6.81
CA LEU A 116 -8.91 -18.53 5.74
C LEU A 116 -9.54 -18.77 4.37
N ASP A 117 -9.96 -20.00 4.06
CA ASP A 117 -10.71 -20.29 2.84
C ASP A 117 -12.04 -19.54 2.83
N GLU A 118 -12.77 -19.54 3.95
CA GLU A 118 -14.02 -18.79 4.10
C GLU A 118 -13.78 -17.27 4.05
N MET A 119 -12.79 -16.77 4.80
CA MET A 119 -12.43 -15.35 4.80
C MET A 119 -12.02 -14.85 3.41
N ALA A 120 -11.29 -15.64 2.63
CA ALA A 120 -10.87 -15.26 1.28
C ALA A 120 -12.05 -15.07 0.32
N VAL A 121 -13.12 -15.87 0.45
CA VAL A 121 -14.33 -15.70 -0.34
C VAL A 121 -15.04 -14.39 0.03
N ALA A 122 -15.22 -14.14 1.33
CA ALA A 122 -15.85 -12.91 1.83
C ALA A 122 -15.06 -11.65 1.43
N ALA A 123 -13.74 -11.66 1.63
CA ALA A 123 -12.86 -10.54 1.25
C ALA A 123 -12.91 -10.25 -0.25
N THR A 124 -12.85 -11.29 -1.08
CA THR A 124 -12.89 -11.14 -2.55
C THR A 124 -14.22 -10.55 -2.99
N LYS A 125 -15.33 -11.02 -2.40
CA LYS A 125 -16.68 -10.53 -2.71
C LYS A 125 -16.80 -9.05 -2.41
N GLU A 126 -16.41 -8.60 -1.21
CA GLU A 126 -16.45 -7.18 -0.84
C GLU A 126 -15.53 -6.36 -1.76
N TYR A 127 -14.27 -6.78 -1.90
CA TYR A 127 -13.29 -6.07 -2.73
C TYR A 127 -13.80 -5.85 -4.15
N ARG A 128 -14.28 -6.92 -4.81
CA ARG A 128 -14.77 -6.83 -6.19
C ARG A 128 -16.08 -6.07 -6.30
N SER A 129 -16.95 -6.14 -5.29
CA SER A 129 -18.19 -5.35 -5.27
C SER A 129 -17.91 -3.85 -5.39
N ILE A 130 -16.86 -3.37 -4.72
CA ILE A 130 -16.48 -1.95 -4.73
C ILE A 130 -15.60 -1.61 -5.93
N VAL A 131 -14.59 -2.43 -6.24
CA VAL A 131 -13.56 -2.04 -7.23
C VAL A 131 -14.00 -2.29 -8.67
N PHE A 132 -14.83 -3.30 -8.91
CA PHE A 132 -15.20 -3.74 -10.26
C PHE A 132 -16.70 -3.67 -10.54
N HIS A 133 -17.56 -3.85 -9.53
CA HIS A 133 -19.01 -3.90 -9.76
C HIS A 133 -19.72 -2.58 -9.47
N GLU A 134 -19.15 -1.71 -8.62
CA GLU A 134 -19.69 -0.37 -8.37
C GLU A 134 -19.45 0.52 -9.61
N PRO A 135 -20.50 0.91 -10.36
CA PRO A 135 -20.34 1.56 -11.66
C PRO A 135 -19.57 2.88 -11.59
N ARG A 136 -19.69 3.61 -10.46
CA ARG A 136 -19.07 4.92 -10.27
C ARG A 136 -17.70 4.87 -9.59
N PHE A 137 -17.18 3.68 -9.30
CA PHE A 137 -15.89 3.55 -8.62
C PHE A 137 -14.73 4.20 -9.39
N VAL A 138 -14.68 4.01 -10.72
CA VAL A 138 -13.60 4.55 -11.55
C VAL A 138 -13.65 6.08 -11.62
N GLU A 139 -14.86 6.65 -11.62
CA GLU A 139 -15.08 8.09 -11.55
C GLU A 139 -14.57 8.64 -10.22
N TYR A 140 -15.03 8.06 -9.10
CA TYR A 140 -14.59 8.42 -7.75
C TYR A 140 -13.06 8.31 -7.62
N PHE A 141 -12.46 7.20 -8.05
CA PHE A 141 -11.02 6.97 -7.99
C PHE A 141 -10.20 8.07 -8.68
N ARG A 142 -10.62 8.50 -9.87
CA ARG A 142 -9.92 9.55 -10.65
C ARG A 142 -10.07 10.93 -10.03
N LEU A 143 -11.20 11.20 -9.37
CA LEU A 143 -11.43 12.45 -8.67
C LEU A 143 -10.68 12.49 -7.33
N ALA A 144 -10.81 11.44 -6.52
CA ALA A 144 -10.26 11.37 -5.17
C ALA A 144 -8.73 11.22 -5.13
N THR A 145 -8.10 10.79 -6.22
CA THR A 145 -6.65 10.52 -6.28
C THR A 145 -5.94 11.25 -7.42
N PRO A 146 -4.61 11.42 -7.36
CA PRO A 146 -3.82 12.00 -8.45
C PRO A 146 -3.46 11.00 -9.57
N GLU A 147 -4.25 9.94 -9.81
CA GLU A 147 -3.89 8.90 -10.79
C GLU A 147 -3.72 9.43 -12.22
N LEU A 148 -4.62 10.33 -12.65
CA LEU A 148 -4.60 10.88 -14.00
C LEU A 148 -3.35 11.74 -14.22
N GLU A 149 -3.02 12.58 -13.25
CA GLU A 149 -1.84 13.45 -13.29
C GLU A 149 -0.56 12.63 -13.25
N TYR A 150 -0.49 11.58 -12.41
CA TYR A 150 0.65 10.67 -12.39
C TYR A 150 0.93 10.05 -13.77
N GLY A 151 -0.13 9.69 -14.52
CA GLY A 151 0.01 9.12 -15.86
C GLY A 151 0.43 10.12 -16.94
N ARG A 152 0.21 11.43 -16.72
CA ARG A 152 0.58 12.51 -17.64
C ARG A 152 1.96 13.10 -17.34
N MET A 153 2.40 13.01 -16.10
CA MET A 153 3.65 13.59 -15.63
C MET A 153 4.83 12.64 -15.85
N ASN A 154 6.03 13.22 -16.03
CA ASN A 154 7.27 12.48 -16.25
C ASN A 154 7.87 11.91 -14.93
N ILE A 155 7.03 11.23 -14.13
CA ILE A 155 7.40 10.62 -12.84
C ILE A 155 7.60 9.10 -12.99
N GLY A 156 6.76 8.45 -13.80
CA GLY A 156 6.84 7.02 -14.05
C GLY A 156 7.60 6.70 -15.34
N SER A 157 8.48 5.68 -15.32
CA SER A 157 9.20 5.21 -16.51
C SER A 157 8.35 4.39 -17.49
N ARG A 158 7.09 4.11 -17.13
CA ARG A 158 6.23 3.14 -17.81
C ARG A 158 4.81 3.69 -17.91
N PRO A 159 4.08 3.43 -19.01
CA PRO A 159 2.67 3.80 -19.13
C PRO A 159 1.85 3.26 -17.94
N SER A 160 0.92 4.06 -17.42
CA SER A 160 0.10 3.71 -16.26
C SER A 160 -0.91 2.60 -16.56
N LYS A 161 -1.43 2.56 -17.78
CA LYS A 161 -2.42 1.57 -18.26
C LYS A 161 -1.87 0.71 -19.40
N ARG A 162 -2.41 -0.51 -19.51
CA ARG A 162 -2.21 -1.40 -20.67
C ARG A 162 -3.10 -1.01 -21.85
N LYS A 163 -4.32 -0.52 -21.57
CA LYS A 163 -5.29 -0.02 -22.56
C LYS A 163 -5.85 1.33 -22.06
N PRO A 164 -5.81 2.42 -22.84
CA PRO A 164 -6.19 3.76 -22.37
C PRO A 164 -7.65 3.88 -21.89
N SER A 165 -8.58 3.19 -22.55
CA SER A 165 -10.02 3.25 -22.27
C SER A 165 -10.52 2.23 -21.24
N GLY A 166 -9.65 1.40 -20.65
CA GLY A 166 -10.06 0.35 -19.72
C GLY A 166 -10.34 0.85 -18.30
N GLY A 167 -11.08 0.02 -17.54
CA GLY A 167 -11.29 0.17 -16.10
C GLY A 167 -10.04 -0.20 -15.27
N ILE A 168 -10.24 -0.57 -14.01
CA ILE A 168 -9.16 -0.92 -13.08
C ILE A 168 -8.37 -2.16 -13.55
N GLU A 169 -8.95 -3.03 -14.37
CA GLU A 169 -8.30 -4.19 -15.00
C GLU A 169 -7.12 -3.76 -15.88
N SER A 170 -7.26 -2.62 -16.56
CA SER A 170 -6.24 -2.07 -17.46
C SER A 170 -5.12 -1.33 -16.71
N LEU A 171 -5.38 -0.89 -15.48
CA LEU A 171 -4.44 -0.15 -14.65
C LEU A 171 -3.36 -1.08 -14.09
N ARG A 172 -2.10 -0.66 -14.17
CA ARG A 172 -0.98 -1.42 -13.60
C ARG A 172 -0.95 -1.30 -12.08
N ALA A 173 -0.38 -2.29 -11.41
CA ALA A 173 -0.29 -2.32 -9.94
C ALA A 173 0.58 -1.20 -9.33
N ILE A 174 1.50 -0.56 -10.08
CA ILE A 174 2.26 0.60 -9.58
C ILE A 174 1.33 1.80 -9.41
N PRO A 175 0.70 2.34 -10.48
CA PRO A 175 -0.25 3.44 -10.38
C PRO A 175 -1.37 3.19 -9.37
N TRP A 176 -1.90 1.96 -9.33
CA TRP A 176 -2.96 1.59 -8.40
C TRP A 176 -2.58 1.83 -6.93
N ILE A 177 -1.45 1.27 -6.49
CA ILE A 177 -0.98 1.45 -5.10
C ILE A 177 -0.52 2.89 -4.88
N PHE A 178 0.15 3.50 -5.86
CA PHE A 178 0.71 4.84 -5.74
C PHE A 178 -0.40 5.88 -5.51
N ALA A 179 -1.45 5.88 -6.34
CA ALA A 179 -2.52 6.86 -6.27
C ALA A 179 -3.21 6.90 -4.90
N TRP A 180 -3.53 5.73 -4.33
CA TRP A 180 -4.13 5.64 -3.00
C TRP A 180 -3.16 5.88 -1.84
N THR A 181 -1.85 5.74 -2.08
CA THR A 181 -0.81 6.08 -1.09
C THR A 181 -0.67 7.59 -0.97
N GLN A 182 -0.74 8.31 -2.10
CA GLN A 182 -0.66 9.76 -2.14
C GLN A 182 -1.75 10.45 -1.31
N THR A 183 -2.94 9.85 -1.22
CA THR A 183 -4.09 10.40 -0.48
C THR A 183 -4.20 9.93 0.96
N ARG A 184 -3.19 9.18 1.46
CA ARG A 184 -3.16 8.59 2.81
C ARG A 184 -4.32 7.62 3.08
N PHE A 185 -4.98 7.11 2.04
CA PHE A 185 -6.16 6.26 2.21
C PHE A 185 -5.84 4.77 2.09
N HIS A 186 -4.85 4.40 1.27
CA HIS A 186 -4.33 3.04 1.14
C HIS A 186 -5.37 1.94 0.87
N LEU A 187 -6.51 2.28 0.26
CA LEU A 187 -7.63 1.39 -0.08
C LEU A 187 -7.20 0.00 -0.58
N PRO A 188 -6.22 -0.14 -1.50
CA PRO A 188 -5.83 -1.45 -2.05
C PRO A 188 -5.24 -2.44 -1.05
N VAL A 189 -4.82 -1.98 0.13
CA VAL A 189 -4.12 -2.81 1.10
C VAL A 189 -5.09 -3.46 2.08
N TRP A 190 -6.13 -2.74 2.50
CA TRP A 190 -7.02 -3.17 3.58
C TRP A 190 -8.42 -3.55 3.11
N LEU A 191 -8.87 -3.10 1.92
CA LEU A 191 -10.22 -3.41 1.45
C LEU A 191 -10.44 -4.93 1.33
N GLY A 192 -11.53 -5.43 1.89
CA GLY A 192 -11.85 -6.85 2.01
C GLY A 192 -11.56 -7.46 3.39
N PHE A 193 -10.62 -6.89 4.17
CA PHE A 193 -10.31 -7.43 5.50
C PHE A 193 -11.46 -7.23 6.49
N GLY A 194 -12.10 -6.06 6.50
CA GLY A 194 -13.22 -5.74 7.39
C GLY A 194 -14.37 -6.73 7.24
N ALA A 195 -14.88 -6.92 6.01
CA ALA A 195 -15.94 -7.90 5.77
C ALA A 195 -15.51 -9.33 6.09
N ALA A 196 -14.26 -9.72 5.81
CA ALA A 196 -13.80 -11.07 6.12
C ALA A 196 -13.74 -11.35 7.62
N PHE A 197 -13.20 -10.43 8.43
CA PHE A 197 -13.20 -10.57 9.89
C PHE A 197 -14.62 -10.61 10.44
N LYS A 198 -15.45 -9.66 10.04
CA LYS A 198 -16.84 -9.57 10.48
C LYS A 198 -17.62 -10.83 10.15
N HIS A 199 -17.49 -11.32 8.93
CA HIS A 199 -18.18 -12.52 8.45
C HIS A 199 -17.92 -13.74 9.34
N VAL A 200 -16.65 -14.01 9.69
CA VAL A 200 -16.31 -15.18 10.50
C VAL A 200 -16.59 -14.97 11.98
N ILE A 201 -16.44 -13.76 12.51
CA ILE A 201 -16.75 -13.45 13.91
C ILE A 201 -18.27 -13.53 14.17
N ASP A 202 -19.09 -13.02 13.25
CA ASP A 202 -20.55 -13.06 13.36
C ASP A 202 -21.09 -14.49 13.25
N LYS A 203 -20.37 -15.38 12.54
CA LYS A 203 -20.73 -16.79 12.38
C LYS A 203 -20.48 -17.60 13.66
N ASP A 204 -19.36 -17.38 14.33
CA ASP A 204 -19.06 -17.96 15.65
C ASP A 204 -18.11 -17.03 16.40
N ILE A 205 -18.50 -16.59 17.60
CA ILE A 205 -17.69 -15.72 18.46
C ILE A 205 -16.34 -16.35 18.82
N LYS A 206 -16.23 -17.69 18.82
CA LYS A 206 -14.97 -18.41 19.04
C LYS A 206 -13.95 -18.15 17.93
N ASN A 207 -14.38 -17.75 16.74
CA ASN A 207 -13.47 -17.42 15.65
C ASN A 207 -12.62 -16.20 15.96
N LEU A 208 -13.07 -15.27 16.82
CA LEU A 208 -12.20 -14.19 17.29
C LEU A 208 -10.99 -14.73 18.06
N LEU A 209 -11.21 -15.70 18.96
CA LEU A 209 -10.13 -16.33 19.72
C LEU A 209 -9.20 -17.12 18.78
N MET A 210 -9.76 -17.80 17.79
CA MET A 210 -8.96 -18.51 16.77
C MET A 210 -8.10 -17.54 15.95
N LEU A 211 -8.63 -16.38 15.54
CA LEU A 211 -7.86 -15.36 14.82
C LEU A 211 -6.72 -14.78 15.67
N GLN A 212 -6.96 -14.55 16.96
CA GLN A 212 -5.94 -14.09 17.91
C GLN A 212 -4.85 -15.16 18.13
N GLU A 213 -5.26 -16.43 18.19
CA GLU A 213 -4.33 -17.56 18.26
C GLU A 213 -3.49 -17.67 16.97
N MET A 214 -4.10 -17.59 15.80
CA MET A 214 -3.40 -17.54 14.51
C MET A 214 -2.40 -16.39 14.46
N TYR A 215 -2.76 -15.20 14.94
CA TYR A 215 -1.86 -14.05 14.98
C TYR A 215 -0.64 -14.29 15.87
N THR A 216 -0.83 -15.04 16.96
CA THR A 216 0.22 -15.33 17.93
C THR A 216 1.12 -16.50 17.48
N ARG A 217 0.51 -17.56 16.95
CA ARG A 217 1.17 -18.86 16.70
C ARG A 217 1.53 -19.11 15.24
N TRP A 218 0.89 -18.43 14.28
CA TRP A 218 1.12 -18.67 12.86
C TRP A 218 1.88 -17.51 12.19
N PRO A 219 3.18 -17.69 11.86
CA PRO A 219 4.00 -16.61 11.30
C PRO A 219 3.42 -15.96 10.04
N PHE A 220 2.81 -16.74 9.14
CA PHE A 220 2.19 -16.23 7.91
C PHE A 220 1.07 -15.24 8.21
N PHE A 221 0.15 -15.61 9.11
CA PHE A 221 -0.96 -14.74 9.47
C PHE A 221 -0.44 -13.50 10.20
N ARG A 222 0.48 -13.67 11.14
CA ARG A 222 1.12 -12.57 11.87
C ARG A 222 1.74 -11.51 10.96
N VAL A 223 2.58 -11.91 10.00
CA VAL A 223 3.21 -10.93 9.08
C VAL A 223 2.21 -10.29 8.13
N THR A 224 1.13 -11.00 7.79
CA THR A 224 0.06 -10.47 6.94
C THR A 224 -0.69 -9.35 7.65
N ILE A 225 -1.11 -9.59 8.90
CA ILE A 225 -1.78 -8.60 9.75
C ILE A 225 -0.85 -7.42 10.06
N TYR A 226 0.40 -7.69 10.46
CA TYR A 226 1.37 -6.66 10.78
C TYR A 226 1.58 -5.67 9.63
N LEU A 227 1.63 -6.16 8.39
CA LEU A 227 1.78 -5.28 7.23
C LEU A 227 0.58 -4.34 7.07
N VAL A 228 -0.64 -4.87 7.24
CA VAL A 228 -1.86 -4.06 7.15
C VAL A 228 -1.90 -3.04 8.28
N GLU A 229 -1.50 -3.43 9.50
CA GLU A 229 -1.38 -2.52 10.65
C GLU A 229 -0.38 -1.37 10.39
N MET A 230 0.80 -1.69 9.85
CA MET A 230 1.79 -0.68 9.43
C MET A 230 1.21 0.30 8.41
N VAL A 231 0.39 -0.18 7.48
CA VAL A 231 -0.23 0.68 6.46
C VAL A 231 -1.35 1.53 7.07
N PHE A 232 -2.10 1.02 8.05
CA PHE A 232 -3.01 1.85 8.83
C PHE A 232 -2.27 2.96 9.59
N ALA A 233 -1.09 2.67 10.15
CA ALA A 233 -0.27 3.67 10.84
C ALA A 233 0.29 4.76 9.91
N GLN A 234 0.27 4.55 8.59
CA GLN A 234 0.62 5.55 7.58
C GLN A 234 -0.60 6.28 7.02
N GLY A 235 -1.81 5.79 7.28
CA GLY A 235 -3.03 6.34 6.72
C GLY A 235 -3.66 7.43 7.60
N ASP A 236 -4.44 8.29 6.95
CA ASP A 236 -5.19 9.36 7.61
C ASP A 236 -6.53 9.57 6.87
N PRO A 237 -7.66 9.11 7.43
CA PRO A 237 -8.97 9.29 6.81
C PRO A 237 -9.43 10.75 6.79
N GLY A 238 -8.88 11.62 7.64
CA GLY A 238 -9.15 13.06 7.63
C GLY A 238 -8.51 13.75 6.43
N ILE A 239 -7.26 13.38 6.11
CA ILE A 239 -6.61 13.82 4.86
C ILE A 239 -7.39 13.27 3.66
N ALA A 240 -7.77 11.99 3.64
CA ALA A 240 -8.58 11.44 2.55
C ALA A 240 -9.90 12.21 2.35
N ALA A 241 -10.57 12.60 3.45
CA ALA A 241 -11.78 13.43 3.39
C ALA A 241 -11.53 14.84 2.82
N LEU A 242 -10.34 15.43 3.04
CA LEU A 242 -9.96 16.70 2.42
C LEU A 242 -9.87 16.58 0.90
N TYR A 243 -9.30 15.48 0.38
CA TYR A 243 -9.26 15.23 -1.07
C TYR A 243 -10.67 15.12 -1.64
N ASP A 244 -11.55 14.36 -0.98
CA ASP A 244 -12.96 14.25 -1.40
C ASP A 244 -13.64 15.61 -1.45
N LYS A 245 -13.55 16.38 -0.36
CA LYS A 245 -14.20 17.70 -0.26
C LYS A 245 -13.73 18.67 -1.35
N LEU A 246 -12.46 18.61 -1.75
CA LEU A 246 -11.89 19.56 -2.72
C LEU A 246 -12.06 19.12 -4.17
N LEU A 247 -12.04 17.82 -4.44
CA LEU A 247 -11.83 17.25 -5.78
C LEU A 247 -12.98 16.36 -6.27
N VAL A 248 -13.77 15.78 -5.36
CA VAL A 248 -14.85 14.85 -5.70
C VAL A 248 -16.16 15.62 -5.77
N SER A 249 -17.00 15.27 -6.74
CA SER A 249 -18.33 15.84 -6.90
C SER A 249 -19.24 15.48 -5.72
N GLU A 250 -20.13 16.40 -5.33
CA GLU A 250 -20.93 16.29 -4.10
C GLU A 250 -21.80 15.02 -4.07
N ASP A 251 -22.26 14.57 -5.23
CA ASP A 251 -23.07 13.36 -5.40
C ASP A 251 -22.31 12.05 -5.14
N LEU A 252 -20.97 12.09 -5.09
CA LEU A 252 -20.10 10.96 -4.74
C LEU A 252 -19.56 11.03 -3.30
N TRP A 253 -19.83 12.10 -2.55
CA TRP A 253 -19.39 12.20 -1.15
C TRP A 253 -19.91 11.08 -0.24
N PRO A 254 -21.18 10.65 -0.34
CA PRO A 254 -21.68 9.52 0.47
C PRO A 254 -20.89 8.23 0.23
N PHE A 255 -20.47 7.99 -1.02
CA PHE A 255 -19.64 6.83 -1.35
C PHE A 255 -18.25 6.92 -0.72
N GLY A 256 -17.60 8.09 -0.77
CA GLY A 256 -16.33 8.32 -0.08
C GLY A 256 -16.43 8.17 1.44
N GLU A 257 -17.54 8.62 2.04
CA GLU A 257 -17.83 8.43 3.46
C GLU A 257 -18.01 6.96 3.82
N GLN A 258 -18.75 6.20 3.00
CA GLN A 258 -18.89 4.75 3.17
C GLN A 258 -17.51 4.05 3.18
N LEU A 259 -16.61 4.41 2.27
CA LEU A 259 -15.26 3.84 2.24
C LEU A 259 -14.45 4.20 3.50
N ARG A 260 -14.56 5.43 4.01
CA ARG A 260 -13.90 5.84 5.27
C ARG A 260 -14.48 5.14 6.49
N ASN A 261 -15.79 4.87 6.51
CA ASN A 261 -16.41 4.07 7.56
C ASN A 261 -15.86 2.63 7.54
N ASN A 262 -15.74 2.03 6.35
CA ASN A 262 -15.12 0.72 6.18
C ASN A 262 -13.64 0.71 6.63
N TYR A 263 -12.87 1.76 6.32
CA TYR A 263 -11.50 1.93 6.82
C TYR A 263 -11.45 1.85 8.34
N ASN A 264 -12.32 2.58 9.05
CA ASN A 264 -12.35 2.61 10.50
C ASN A 264 -12.81 1.28 11.11
N GLU A 265 -13.85 0.65 10.54
CA GLU A 265 -14.31 -0.68 10.97
C GLU A 265 -13.21 -1.73 10.80
N THR A 266 -12.56 -1.77 9.63
CA THR A 266 -11.45 -2.68 9.34
C THR A 266 -10.28 -2.47 10.31
N LYS A 267 -9.90 -1.21 10.59
CA LYS A 267 -8.84 -0.89 11.55
C LYS A 267 -9.16 -1.41 12.95
N ASN A 268 -10.40 -1.21 13.41
CA ASN A 268 -10.82 -1.64 14.75
C ASN A 268 -10.85 -3.17 14.88
N LEU A 269 -11.37 -3.88 13.87
CA LEU A 269 -11.36 -5.34 13.85
C LEU A 269 -9.93 -5.90 13.80
N LEU A 270 -9.05 -5.28 13.02
CA LEU A 270 -7.65 -5.66 12.94
C LEU A 270 -6.95 -5.54 14.31
N LEU A 271 -7.18 -4.44 15.04
CA LEU A 271 -6.62 -4.24 16.39
C LEU A 271 -7.14 -5.29 17.38
N GLN A 272 -8.42 -5.66 17.29
CA GLN A 272 -8.99 -6.74 18.11
C GLN A 272 -8.33 -8.10 17.81
N VAL A 273 -8.12 -8.42 16.53
CA VAL A 273 -7.43 -9.66 16.10
C VAL A 273 -5.97 -9.66 16.54
N ALA A 274 -5.28 -8.52 16.48
CA ALA A 274 -3.89 -8.39 16.94
C ALA A 274 -3.77 -8.34 18.47
N GLY A 275 -4.86 -8.10 19.20
CA GLY A 275 -4.85 -7.88 20.65
C GLY A 275 -4.18 -6.56 21.05
N HIS A 276 -4.11 -5.58 20.15
CA HIS A 276 -3.50 -4.28 20.40
C HIS A 276 -4.57 -3.22 20.73
N LYS A 277 -4.24 -2.26 21.59
CA LYS A 277 -5.08 -1.08 21.88
C LYS A 277 -4.86 0.02 20.84
N ASP A 278 -3.62 0.18 20.40
CA ASP A 278 -3.21 1.19 19.42
C ASP A 278 -2.40 0.57 18.29
N LEU A 279 -2.40 1.23 17.13
CA LEU A 279 -1.58 0.83 15.99
C LEU A 279 -0.10 0.78 16.36
N LEU A 280 0.57 -0.30 15.95
CA LEU A 280 1.98 -0.59 16.18
C LEU A 280 2.37 -0.65 17.66
N GLU A 281 1.46 -1.10 18.53
CA GLU A 281 1.75 -1.31 19.95
C GLU A 281 2.96 -2.22 20.16
N GLY A 282 3.05 -3.31 19.38
CA GLY A 282 4.19 -4.22 19.38
C GLY A 282 5.48 -3.70 18.71
N ASN A 283 5.49 -2.48 18.15
CA ASN A 283 6.68 -1.89 17.53
C ASN A 283 6.78 -0.36 17.75
N PRO A 284 7.15 0.08 18.96
CA PRO A 284 7.23 1.51 19.29
C PRO A 284 8.28 2.27 18.47
N TYR A 285 9.36 1.61 18.04
CA TYR A 285 10.41 2.22 17.21
C TYR A 285 9.87 2.61 15.82
N LEU A 286 9.12 1.72 15.18
CA LEU A 286 8.50 2.02 13.90
C LEU A 286 7.43 3.12 14.07
N ARG A 287 6.62 3.04 15.12
CA ARG A 287 5.60 4.05 15.44
C ARG A 287 6.22 5.45 15.59
N GLN A 288 7.33 5.57 16.32
CA GLN A 288 8.04 6.84 16.48
C GLN A 288 8.52 7.39 15.13
N ARG A 289 9.14 6.54 14.30
CA ARG A 289 9.70 6.96 13.00
C ARG A 289 8.63 7.45 12.04
N LEU A 290 7.47 6.80 11.99
CA LEU A 290 6.35 7.23 11.15
C LEU A 290 5.81 8.58 11.63
N ARG A 291 5.60 8.73 12.95
CA ARG A 291 5.08 9.97 13.55
C ARG A 291 5.97 11.19 13.27
N LEU A 292 7.28 11.02 13.22
CA LEU A 292 8.22 12.12 12.90
C LEU A 292 8.13 12.59 11.44
N ARG A 293 7.60 11.76 10.54
CA ARG A 293 7.43 12.11 9.11
C ARG A 293 6.10 12.81 8.84
N ASP A 294 5.08 12.55 9.66
CA ASP A 294 3.70 12.96 9.39
C ASP A 294 3.53 14.47 9.17
N SER A 295 4.23 15.32 9.93
CA SER A 295 4.11 16.79 9.77
C SER A 295 4.50 17.26 8.36
N TYR A 296 5.56 16.71 7.80
CA TYR A 296 6.03 17.04 6.45
C TYR A 296 5.09 16.49 5.40
N ILE A 297 4.73 15.20 5.52
CA ILE A 297 3.86 14.52 4.55
C ILE A 297 2.48 15.19 4.52
N THR A 298 1.91 15.51 5.68
CA THR A 298 0.59 16.18 5.79
C THR A 298 0.59 17.56 5.13
N THR A 299 1.69 18.32 5.30
CA THR A 299 1.85 19.62 4.62
C THR A 299 1.84 19.45 3.09
N LEU A 300 2.55 18.43 2.59
CA LEU A 300 2.57 18.10 1.18
C LEU A 300 1.21 17.58 0.68
N ASN A 301 0.48 16.82 1.50
CA ASN A 301 -0.86 16.33 1.15
C ASN A 301 -1.85 17.48 0.97
N ALA A 302 -1.86 18.45 1.88
CA ALA A 302 -2.71 19.63 1.75
C ALA A 302 -2.31 20.45 0.51
N CYS A 303 -1.00 20.70 0.32
CA CYS A 303 -0.49 21.38 -0.87
C CYS A 303 -0.93 20.68 -2.17
N GLN A 304 -0.81 19.35 -2.22
CA GLN A 304 -1.21 18.53 -3.35
C GLN A 304 -2.71 18.65 -3.65
N ALA A 305 -3.58 18.49 -2.65
CA ALA A 305 -5.03 18.56 -2.84
C ALA A 305 -5.48 19.92 -3.41
N TYR A 306 -4.99 21.03 -2.84
CA TYR A 306 -5.29 22.37 -3.35
C TYR A 306 -4.66 22.64 -4.73
N THR A 307 -3.47 22.10 -5.00
CA THR A 307 -2.85 22.21 -6.33
C THR A 307 -3.65 21.46 -7.39
N LEU A 308 -4.14 20.25 -7.09
CA LEU A 308 -5.03 19.49 -7.96
C LEU A 308 -6.33 20.24 -8.22
N LYS A 309 -6.92 20.88 -7.20
CA LYS A 309 -8.14 21.69 -7.39
C LYS A 309 -7.91 22.83 -8.37
N ARG A 310 -6.80 23.57 -8.24
CA ARG A 310 -6.42 24.65 -9.16
C ARG A 310 -6.11 24.16 -10.58
N ILE A 311 -5.57 22.95 -10.72
CA ILE A 311 -5.31 22.33 -12.03
C ILE A 311 -6.62 21.91 -12.72
N ARG A 312 -7.54 21.29 -11.98
CA ARG A 312 -8.73 20.66 -12.53
C ARG A 312 -9.91 21.61 -12.72
N ASP A 313 -9.98 22.68 -11.93
CA ASP A 313 -11.07 23.67 -11.95
C ASP A 313 -10.53 25.09 -12.18
N PRO A 314 -10.55 25.60 -13.44
CA PRO A 314 -10.12 26.95 -13.76
C PRO A 314 -10.97 28.06 -13.11
N SER A 315 -12.19 27.74 -12.65
CA SER A 315 -13.05 28.70 -11.94
C SER A 315 -12.61 28.92 -10.49
N TYR A 316 -11.82 28.00 -9.93
CA TYR A 316 -11.25 28.11 -8.60
C TYR A 316 -10.07 29.10 -8.57
N GLN A 317 -10.42 30.39 -8.46
CA GLN A 317 -9.46 31.48 -8.37
C GLN A 317 -8.94 31.66 -6.94
N VAL A 318 -7.62 31.77 -6.80
CA VAL A 318 -6.96 32.06 -5.52
C VAL A 318 -6.34 33.46 -5.57
N PRO A 319 -6.53 34.31 -4.54
CA PRO A 319 -5.90 35.62 -4.50
C PRO A 319 -4.37 35.52 -4.60
N VAL A 320 -3.77 36.28 -5.52
CA VAL A 320 -2.31 36.36 -5.63
C VAL A 320 -1.78 37.16 -4.46
N ARG A 321 -0.94 36.54 -3.64
CA ARG A 321 -0.22 37.21 -2.55
C ARG A 321 1.10 37.82 -3.05
N PRO A 322 1.61 38.88 -2.39
CA PRO A 322 2.97 39.34 -2.62
C PRO A 322 4.00 38.21 -2.42
N PRO A 323 5.12 38.19 -3.17
CA PRO A 323 6.20 37.23 -2.96
C PRO A 323 6.70 37.28 -1.51
N ILE A 324 6.94 36.11 -0.92
CA ILE A 324 7.48 35.99 0.46
C ILE A 324 9.00 35.78 0.45
N ALA A 325 9.52 35.10 -0.57
CA ALA A 325 10.96 34.87 -0.70
C ALA A 325 11.68 36.18 -1.05
N LYS A 326 12.59 36.61 -0.17
CA LYS A 326 13.36 37.84 -0.34
C LYS A 326 14.13 37.89 -1.65
N GLU A 327 14.68 36.77 -2.08
CA GLU A 327 15.41 36.61 -3.35
C GLU A 327 14.55 37.00 -4.58
N ILE A 328 13.25 36.69 -4.56
CA ILE A 328 12.33 37.09 -5.62
C ILE A 328 12.00 38.59 -5.51
N MET A 329 11.83 39.10 -4.29
CA MET A 329 11.58 40.54 -4.06
C MET A 329 12.77 41.41 -4.46
N GLU A 330 13.99 40.92 -4.26
CA GLU A 330 15.26 41.59 -4.58
C GLU A 330 15.63 41.42 -6.07
N GLY A 331 14.83 40.69 -6.86
CA GLY A 331 15.05 40.51 -8.29
C GLY A 331 16.22 39.58 -8.65
N SER A 332 16.77 38.83 -7.68
CA SER A 332 17.89 37.91 -7.91
C SER A 332 17.46 36.59 -8.57
N VAL A 333 16.16 36.29 -8.56
CA VAL A 333 15.57 35.09 -9.16
C VAL A 333 14.29 35.46 -9.92
N SER A 334 14.41 35.73 -11.23
CA SER A 334 13.22 35.95 -12.08
C SER A 334 13.41 35.34 -13.48
N SER A 335 13.11 34.06 -13.65
CA SER A 335 12.80 33.58 -14.99
C SER A 335 11.65 32.57 -14.95
N ALA A 336 10.67 32.75 -15.84
CA ALA A 336 9.58 31.81 -16.05
C ALA A 336 10.09 30.38 -16.33
N ASN A 337 11.31 30.26 -16.86
CA ASN A 337 12.00 28.99 -17.11
C ASN A 337 12.28 28.16 -15.83
N GLN A 338 12.35 28.77 -14.65
CA GLN A 338 12.51 28.03 -13.39
C GLN A 338 11.21 27.39 -12.89
N LEU A 339 10.05 27.87 -13.37
CA LEU A 339 8.73 27.39 -12.95
C LEU A 339 8.28 26.11 -13.69
N VAL A 340 9.05 25.68 -14.68
CA VAL A 340 8.79 24.52 -15.55
C VAL A 340 10.04 23.65 -15.70
N LYS A 341 10.91 23.63 -14.68
CA LYS A 341 12.19 22.94 -14.75
C LYS A 341 12.01 21.42 -14.85
N LEU A 342 10.96 20.88 -14.23
CA LEU A 342 10.68 19.44 -14.24
C LEU A 342 9.97 19.00 -15.53
N ASN A 343 9.16 19.88 -16.14
CA ASN A 343 8.55 19.67 -17.45
C ASN A 343 8.45 20.99 -18.26
N PRO A 344 9.42 21.29 -19.13
CA PRO A 344 9.41 22.51 -19.95
C PRO A 344 8.25 22.58 -20.96
N THR A 345 7.62 21.44 -21.25
CA THR A 345 6.51 21.30 -22.19
C THR A 345 5.15 21.22 -21.50
N SER A 346 5.05 21.67 -20.24
CA SER A 346 3.80 21.66 -19.47
C SER A 346 2.68 22.43 -20.19
N GLU A 347 1.50 21.82 -20.25
CA GLU A 347 0.27 22.47 -20.74
C GLU A 347 -0.50 23.17 -19.60
N TYR A 348 -0.06 23.03 -18.34
CA TYR A 348 -0.66 23.68 -17.18
C TYR A 348 -0.06 25.06 -16.93
N ALA A 349 -0.73 25.89 -16.14
CA ALA A 349 -0.18 27.18 -15.74
C ALA A 349 1.20 26.99 -15.07
N PRO A 350 2.22 27.81 -15.42
CA PRO A 350 3.59 27.63 -14.94
C PRO A 350 3.68 27.48 -13.41
N GLY A 351 4.46 26.50 -12.96
CA GLY A 351 4.66 26.18 -11.55
C GLY A 351 3.66 25.16 -10.96
N LEU A 352 2.47 24.97 -11.55
CA LEU A 352 1.49 24.01 -11.01
C LEU A 352 1.95 22.56 -11.16
N GLU A 353 2.43 22.19 -12.34
CA GLU A 353 2.93 20.83 -12.60
C GLU A 353 4.17 20.52 -11.75
N ASP A 354 5.17 21.42 -11.75
CA ASP A 354 6.38 21.25 -10.94
C ASP A 354 6.06 21.13 -9.44
N THR A 355 5.13 21.95 -8.92
CA THR A 355 4.65 21.85 -7.53
C THR A 355 4.01 20.50 -7.27
N LEU A 356 3.13 20.04 -8.16
CA LEU A 356 2.46 18.75 -8.01
C LEU A 356 3.47 17.59 -8.07
N ILE A 357 4.44 17.61 -8.97
CA ILE A 357 5.52 16.61 -9.03
C ILE A 357 6.31 16.59 -7.73
N LEU A 358 6.67 17.76 -7.17
CA LEU A 358 7.38 17.85 -5.89
C LEU A 358 6.57 17.23 -4.74
N THR A 359 5.27 17.52 -4.65
CA THR A 359 4.42 16.89 -3.64
C THR A 359 4.36 15.38 -3.83
N MET A 360 4.21 14.88 -5.07
CA MET A 360 4.16 13.44 -5.35
C MET A 360 5.44 12.72 -4.93
N LYS A 361 6.60 13.31 -5.25
CA LYS A 361 7.92 12.78 -4.85
C LYS A 361 8.09 12.81 -3.34
N GLY A 362 7.76 13.93 -2.69
CA GLY A 362 7.94 14.11 -1.25
C GLY A 362 7.01 13.24 -0.40
N ILE A 363 5.78 12.95 -0.85
CA ILE A 363 4.86 12.02 -0.17
C ILE A 363 5.29 10.56 -0.38
N ALA A 364 5.93 10.25 -1.51
CA ALA A 364 6.40 8.90 -1.82
C ALA A 364 7.71 8.52 -1.11
N ALA A 365 8.52 9.51 -0.71
CA ALA A 365 9.74 9.35 0.08
C ALA A 365 9.42 9.14 1.57
#